data_AF-M9NDD9-F1
#
_entry.id   AF-M9NDD9-F1
#
_cell.length_a   1.000
_cell.length_b   1.000
_cell.length_c   1.000
_cell.angle_alpha   90.00
_cell.angle_beta   90.00
_cell.angle_gamma   90.00
#
_symmetry.space_group_name_H-M   'P 1'
#
loop_
_entity.id
_entity.type
_entity.pdbx_description
1 polymer ?
#
loop_
_entity_poly.entity_id
_entity_poly.type
_entity_poly.pdbx_seq_one_letter_code
_entity_poly.pdbx_strand_id
1 'polypeptide(L)'
;MRLVVLGCLLLALETVGLCLKDPICGQPPAVNGNDFIKCAGSFEKFSYYPHINVCQKFEYGGCFGNDNSFNTLEKCHKKCKLDWNTLYFLNCAYI
;
A
#
# COMPACT_ATOMS: atom_id res chain seq x y z
N MET A 1 -11.94 25.34 29.66
CA MET A 1 -12.68 24.61 28.60
C MET A 1 -12.05 24.75 27.22
N ARG A 2 -11.70 25.96 26.73
CA ARG A 2 -11.07 26.12 25.41
C ARG A 2 -9.79 25.29 25.20
N LEU A 3 -8.88 25.29 26.19
CA LEU A 3 -7.64 24.49 26.12
C LEU A 3 -7.90 22.97 26.08
N VAL A 4 -8.92 22.49 26.78
CA VAL A 4 -9.31 21.07 26.78
C VAL A 4 -9.80 20.66 25.40
N VAL A 5 -10.64 21.48 24.78
CA VAL A 5 -11.16 21.21 23.42
C VAL A 5 -10.02 21.18 22.40
N LEU A 6 -9.08 22.12 22.46
CA LEU A 6 -7.90 22.11 21.58
C LEU A 6 -7.02 20.87 21.80
N GLY A 7 -6.81 20.47 23.06
CA GLY A 7 -6.11 19.22 23.38
C GLY A 7 -6.81 17.99 22.80
N CYS A 8 -8.14 17.89 22.94
CA CYS A 8 -8.91 16.79 22.37
C CYS A 8 -8.84 16.73 20.83
N LEU A 9 -8.86 17.88 20.15
CA LEU A 9 -8.75 17.93 18.69
C LEU A 9 -7.37 17.48 18.19
N LEU A 10 -6.30 17.84 18.91
CA LEU A 10 -4.94 17.39 18.59
C LEU A 10 -4.80 15.87 18.78
N LEU A 11 -5.31 15.33 19.90
CA LEU A 11 -5.31 13.87 20.14
C LEU A 11 -6.11 13.12 19.06
N ALA A 12 -7.27 13.64 18.66
CA ALA A 12 -8.05 13.03 17.58
C ALA A 12 -7.29 13.02 16.26
N LEU A 13 -6.63 14.13 15.89
CA LEU A 13 -5.83 14.22 14.66
C LEU A 13 -4.65 13.25 14.64
N GLU A 14 -3.97 13.05 15.77
CA GLU A 14 -2.88 12.07 15.91
C GLU A 14 -3.38 10.64 15.69
N THR A 15 -4.58 10.30 16.17
CA THR A 15 -5.15 8.94 16.00
C THR A 15 -5.59 8.64 14.57
N VAL A 16 -6.10 9.62 13.81
CA VAL A 16 -6.58 9.40 12.43
C VAL A 16 -5.42 9.07 11.47
N GLY A 17 -4.22 9.62 11.72
CA GLY A 17 -3.06 9.41 10.86
C GLY A 17 -2.58 7.96 10.79
N LEU A 18 -2.86 7.14 11.81
CA LEU A 18 -2.32 5.78 11.92
C LEU A 18 -2.94 4.76 10.95
N CYS A 19 -4.09 5.08 10.35
CA CYS A 19 -4.81 4.15 9.48
C CYS A 19 -4.59 4.37 7.98
N LEU A 20 -3.82 5.39 7.61
CA LEU A 20 -3.51 5.61 6.20
C LEU A 20 -2.52 4.55 5.73
N LYS A 21 -2.97 3.68 4.82
CA LYS A 21 -2.06 2.82 4.05
C LYS A 21 -1.05 3.69 3.32
N ASP A 22 0.14 3.14 3.11
CA ASP A 22 1.18 3.82 2.35
C ASP A 22 0.65 4.23 0.95
N PRO A 23 0.86 5.49 0.51
CA PRO A 23 0.39 5.97 -0.79
C PRO A 23 0.85 5.10 -1.98
N ILE A 24 2.00 4.42 -1.87
CA ILE A 24 2.49 3.48 -2.87
C ILE A 24 1.47 2.36 -3.12
N CYS A 25 0.77 1.91 -2.08
CA CYS A 25 -0.26 0.88 -2.17
C CYS A 25 -1.57 1.36 -2.81
N GLY A 26 -1.72 2.67 -3.03
CA GLY A 26 -2.83 3.28 -3.77
C GLY A 26 -2.53 3.47 -5.26
N GLN A 27 -1.28 3.27 -5.70
CA GLN A 27 -0.93 3.31 -7.12
C GLN A 27 -1.57 2.11 -7.86
N PRO A 28 -1.86 2.25 -9.17
CA PRO A 28 -2.32 1.11 -9.97
C PRO A 28 -1.33 -0.06 -9.89
N PRO A 29 -1.78 -1.32 -10.00
CA PRO A 29 -0.88 -2.45 -10.00
C PRO A 29 0.22 -2.28 -11.05
N ALA A 30 1.47 -2.57 -10.69
CA ALA A 30 2.59 -2.49 -11.61
C ALA A 30 2.42 -3.49 -12.76
N VAL A 31 2.75 -3.05 -13.97
CA VAL A 31 2.58 -3.81 -15.22
C VAL A 31 3.91 -4.05 -15.92
N ASN A 32 3.92 -5.00 -16.85
CA ASN A 32 5.06 -5.26 -17.71
C ASN A 32 5.06 -4.30 -18.91
N GLY A 33 5.64 -3.11 -18.73
CA GLY A 33 5.71 -2.12 -19.80
C GLY A 33 4.45 -1.26 -19.92
N ASN A 34 4.08 -0.90 -21.13
CA ASN A 34 2.84 -0.19 -21.45
C ASN A 34 2.12 -0.87 -22.63
N ASP A 35 1.05 -0.27 -23.14
CA ASP A 35 0.25 -0.84 -24.23
C ASP A 35 1.02 -1.04 -25.56
N PHE A 36 2.16 -0.36 -25.73
CA PHE A 36 2.93 -0.34 -26.97
C PHE A 36 4.32 -1.01 -26.84
N ILE A 37 4.89 -1.00 -25.64
CA ILE A 37 6.28 -1.36 -25.38
C ILE A 37 6.35 -2.30 -24.17
N LYS A 38 7.00 -3.44 -24.38
CA LYS A 38 7.47 -4.33 -23.31
C LYS A 38 8.99 -4.36 -23.36
N CYS A 39 9.63 -4.17 -22.21
CA CYS A 39 11.08 -4.29 -22.14
C CYS A 39 11.52 -5.75 -22.08
N ALA A 40 12.76 -6.00 -22.51
CA ALA A 40 13.31 -7.35 -22.69
C ALA A 40 13.81 -8.02 -21.39
N GLY A 41 13.69 -7.35 -20.24
CA GLY A 41 13.99 -7.95 -18.95
C GLY A 41 12.94 -8.99 -18.55
N SER A 42 13.31 -9.86 -17.62
CA SER A 42 12.39 -10.81 -16.98
C SER A 42 12.73 -10.83 -15.50
N PHE A 43 11.93 -10.11 -14.71
CA PHE A 43 12.13 -10.00 -13.28
C PHE A 43 10.85 -10.40 -12.55
N GLU A 44 10.95 -11.37 -11.64
CA GLU A 44 9.84 -11.70 -10.76
C GLU A 44 9.60 -10.54 -9.78
N LYS A 45 8.39 -10.00 -9.78
CA LYS A 45 7.95 -8.91 -8.90
C LYS A 45 6.57 -9.21 -8.33
N PHE A 46 6.22 -8.49 -7.28
CA PHE A 46 4.90 -8.55 -6.65
C PHE A 46 4.27 -7.18 -6.66
N SER A 47 3.00 -7.10 -7.04
CA SER A 47 2.22 -5.86 -7.02
C SER A 47 1.01 -6.05 -6.10
N TYR A 48 0.64 -4.99 -5.38
CA TYR A 48 -0.56 -4.97 -4.56
C TYR A 48 -1.79 -4.56 -5.37
N TYR A 49 -2.90 -5.26 -5.15
CA TYR A 49 -4.19 -5.06 -5.80
C TYR A 49 -5.18 -4.54 -4.73
N PRO A 50 -5.45 -3.22 -4.69
CA PRO A 50 -6.21 -2.60 -3.60
C PRO A 50 -7.66 -3.06 -3.51
N HIS A 51 -8.30 -3.34 -4.65
CA HIS A 51 -9.72 -3.72 -4.73
C HIS A 51 -10.04 -5.09 -4.12
N ILE A 52 -9.05 -5.99 -4.08
CA ILE A 52 -9.17 -7.34 -3.52
C ILE A 52 -8.21 -7.56 -2.34
N ASN A 53 -7.44 -6.53 -1.96
CA ASN A 53 -6.48 -6.55 -0.85
C ASN A 53 -5.51 -7.75 -0.93
N VAL A 54 -4.91 -8.01 -2.11
CA VAL A 54 -3.91 -9.08 -2.29
C VAL A 54 -2.64 -8.56 -2.95
N CYS A 55 -1.52 -9.21 -2.64
CA CYS A 55 -0.29 -9.07 -3.41
C CYS A 55 -0.21 -10.23 -4.40
N GLN A 56 -0.05 -9.91 -5.69
CA GLN A 56 0.06 -10.90 -6.75
C GLN A 56 1.41 -10.77 -7.46
N LYS A 57 1.95 -11.92 -7.85
CA LYS A 57 3.17 -12.01 -8.65
C LYS A 57 2.89 -11.58 -10.09
N PHE A 58 3.82 -10.83 -10.68
CA PHE A 58 3.85 -10.50 -12.10
C PHE A 58 5.29 -10.52 -12.63
N GLU A 59 5.44 -10.66 -13.95
CA GLU A 59 6.72 -10.52 -14.62
C GLU A 59 6.95 -9.05 -14.98
N TYR A 60 8.07 -8.49 -14.55
CA TYR A 60 8.45 -7.12 -14.85
C TYR A 60 9.55 -7.07 -15.92
N GLY A 61 9.31 -6.31 -16.99
CA GLY A 61 10.23 -6.16 -18.11
C GLY A 61 11.41 -5.23 -17.88
N GLY A 62 11.41 -4.45 -16.79
CA GLY A 62 12.47 -3.48 -16.49
C GLY A 62 12.17 -2.02 -16.88
N CYS A 63 10.97 -1.71 -17.38
CA CYS A 63 10.57 -0.33 -17.70
C CYS A 63 9.07 -0.10 -17.47
N PHE A 64 8.66 1.18 -17.42
CA PHE A 64 7.28 1.62 -17.16
C PHE A 64 6.65 1.05 -15.86
N GLY A 65 7.50 0.65 -14.91
CA GLY A 65 7.05 0.23 -13.59
C GLY A 65 6.73 1.44 -12.71
N ASN A 66 5.99 1.20 -11.64
CA ASN A 66 5.75 2.16 -10.56
C ASN A 66 6.23 1.58 -9.22
N ASP A 67 6.02 2.31 -8.12
CA ASP A 67 6.53 1.91 -6.81
C ASP A 67 5.74 0.75 -6.18
N ASN A 68 4.54 0.45 -6.69
CA ASN A 68 3.75 -0.72 -6.32
C ASN A 68 4.34 -2.01 -6.94
N SER A 69 5.65 -2.19 -6.78
CA SER A 69 6.46 -3.27 -7.35
C SER A 69 7.51 -3.69 -6.33
N PHE A 70 7.31 -4.86 -5.73
CA PHE A 70 8.13 -5.38 -4.64
C PHE A 70 8.93 -6.61 -5.09
N ASN A 71 10.15 -6.78 -4.58
CA ASN A 71 11.01 -7.92 -4.91
C ASN A 71 10.57 -9.24 -4.28
N THR A 72 9.69 -9.20 -3.27
CA THR A 72 9.28 -10.38 -2.50
C THR A 72 7.84 -10.20 -2.02
N LEU A 73 7.09 -11.30 -1.91
CA LEU A 73 5.74 -11.30 -1.37
C LEU A 73 5.65 -10.68 0.04
N GLU A 74 6.62 -10.99 0.91
CA GLU A 74 6.67 -10.48 2.28
C GLU A 74 6.76 -8.95 2.33
N LYS A 75 7.65 -8.34 1.53
CA LYS A 75 7.75 -6.87 1.44
C LYS A 75 6.44 -6.23 0.97
N CYS A 76 5.77 -6.83 -0.01
CA CYS A 76 4.46 -6.35 -0.47
C CYS A 76 3.43 -6.43 0.65
N HIS A 77 3.35 -7.57 1.35
CA HIS A 77 2.44 -7.74 2.48
C HIS A 77 2.72 -6.75 3.60
N LYS A 78 3.97 -6.64 4.05
CA LYS A 78 4.38 -5.73 5.13
C LYS A 78 4.07 -4.27 4.82
N LYS A 79 4.13 -3.86 3.55
CA LYS A 79 3.88 -2.49 3.12
C LYS A 79 2.39 -2.21 2.89
N CYS A 80 1.66 -3.13 2.28
CA CYS A 80 0.32 -2.87 1.73
C CYS A 80 -0.81 -3.70 2.33
N LYS A 81 -0.53 -4.89 2.86
CA LYS A 81 -1.52 -5.65 3.63
C LYS A 81 -1.47 -5.20 5.09
N LEU A 82 -2.64 -4.88 5.61
CA LEU A 82 -2.84 -4.87 7.06
C LEU A 82 -3.01 -6.33 7.47
N ASP A 83 -2.23 -6.80 8.44
CA ASP A 83 -2.55 -8.07 9.09
C ASP A 83 -3.74 -7.87 10.04
N TRP A 84 -4.50 -8.94 10.27
CA TRP A 84 -5.65 -8.90 11.18
C TRP A 84 -5.26 -8.42 12.59
N ASN A 85 -4.00 -8.62 13.00
CA ASN A 85 -3.48 -8.10 14.27
C ASN A 85 -3.33 -6.57 14.26
N THR A 86 -2.78 -5.96 13.20
CA THR A 86 -2.72 -4.49 13.08
C THR A 86 -4.12 -3.88 12.99
N LEU A 87 -5.06 -4.55 12.29
CA LEU A 87 -6.46 -4.11 12.21
C LEU A 87 -7.16 -4.09 13.58
N TYR A 88 -6.88 -5.07 14.44
CA TYR A 88 -7.44 -5.16 15.79
C TYR A 88 -6.80 -4.14 16.75
N PHE A 89 -5.48 -3.95 16.69
CA PHE A 89 -4.77 -3.01 17.57
C PHE A 89 -5.02 -1.54 17.22
N LEU A 90 -5.17 -1.19 15.94
CA LEU A 90 -5.32 0.20 15.49
C LEU A 90 -6.75 0.59 15.11
N ASN A 91 -7.73 -0.32 15.19
CA ASN A 91 -9.12 -0.09 14.73
C ASN A 91 -9.22 0.43 13.28
N CYS A 92 -8.24 0.14 12.42
CA CYS A 92 -8.16 0.67 11.05
C CYS A 92 -9.09 -0.02 10.03
N ALA A 93 -10.04 -0.83 10.48
CA ALA A 93 -10.99 -1.54 9.62
C ALA A 93 -12.26 -0.73 9.31
N TYR A 94 -12.36 0.55 9.72
CA TYR A 94 -13.58 1.34 9.61
C TYR A 94 -13.44 2.58 8.72
N ILE A 95 -13.19 2.38 7.42
CA ILE A 95 -13.61 3.27 6.33
C ILE A 95 -14.14 2.40 5.19
#